data_AF-T0ZBZ3-F1
#
_entry.id   AF-T0ZBZ3-F1
#
_cell.length_a   1.000
_cell.length_b   1.000
_cell.length_c   1.000
_cell.angle_alpha   90.00
_cell.angle_beta   90.00
_cell.angle_gamma   90.00
#
_symmetry.space_group_name_H-M   'P 1'
#
loop_
_entity.id
_entity.type
_entity.pdbx_description
1 polymer ?
#
loop_
_entity_poly.entity_id
_entity_poly.type
_entity_poly.pdbx_seq_one_letter_code
_entity_poly.pdbx_strand_id
1 'polypeptide(L)' 'MHLPVEVDPPFGVHQRVKRIQGRSSRLLRQALRWYRPRLPSLWTHRSFVCTVGGVPLEIVQQAIGQPTHV' A
#
# COMPACT_ATOMS: atom_id res chain seq x y z
N MET A 1 9.35 7.95 -3.86
CA MET A 1 8.82 6.69 -4.45
C MET A 1 7.31 6.84 -4.55
N HIS A 2 6.75 6.60 -5.73
CA HIS A 2 5.31 6.59 -5.98
C HIS A 2 4.95 5.20 -6.50
N LEU A 3 4.00 4.52 -5.88
CA LEU A 3 3.65 3.15 -6.22
C LEU A 3 2.11 3.00 -6.25
N PRO A 4 1.51 2.68 -7.41
CA PRO A 4 0.13 2.22 -7.43
C PRO A 4 0.07 0.84 -6.78
N VAL A 5 -0.85 0.67 -5.83
CA VAL A 5 -1.03 -0.60 -5.12
C VAL A 5 -2.51 -0.91 -4.98
N GLU A 6 -2.83 -2.18 -5.19
CA GLU A 6 -4.11 -2.73 -4.78
C GLU A 6 -3.97 -3.31 -3.36
N VAL A 7 -5.01 -3.09 -2.57
CA VAL A 7 -5.07 -3.48 -1.16
C VAL A 7 -6.44 -4.06 -0.88
N ASP A 8 -6.46 -5.32 -0.44
CA ASP A 8 -7.69 -5.96 0.03
C ASP A 8 -8.27 -5.18 1.22
N PRO A 9 -9.58 -4.89 1.25
CA PRO A 9 -10.18 -4.11 2.33
C PRO A 9 -9.90 -4.64 3.74
N PRO A 10 -9.93 -5.96 4.02
CA PRO A 10 -9.64 -6.48 5.36
C PRO A 10 -8.18 -6.26 5.81
N PHE A 11 -7.27 -6.07 4.87
CA PHE A 11 -5.85 -5.94 5.17
C PHE A 11 -5.46 -4.53 5.62
N GLY A 12 -6.09 -3.51 5.03
CA GLY A 12 -5.87 -2.11 5.35
C GLY A 12 -4.62 -1.48 4.72
N VAL A 13 -4.77 -0.24 4.24
CA VAL A 13 -3.72 0.50 3.52
C VAL A 13 -2.51 0.79 4.40
N HIS A 14 -2.72 1.18 5.67
CA HIS A 14 -1.61 1.48 6.59
C HIS A 14 -0.66 0.28 6.77
N GLN A 15 -1.23 -0.92 6.91
CA GLN A 15 -0.47 -2.15 7.06
C GLN A 15 0.35 -2.46 5.80
N ARG A 16 -0.23 -2.22 4.61
CA ARG A 16 0.47 -2.35 3.33
C ARG A 16 1.66 -1.42 3.24
N VAL A 17 1.48 -0.14 3.54
CA VAL A 17 2.54 0.87 3.51
C VAL A 17 3.69 0.50 4.45
N LYS A 18 3.37 0.17 5.72
CA LYS A 18 4.38 -0.25 6.71
C LYS A 18 5.17 -1.46 6.26
N ARG A 19 4.52 -2.48 5.69
CA ARG A 19 5.22 -3.67 5.17
C ARG A 19 6.12 -3.34 3.98
N ILE A 20 5.67 -2.50 3.05
CA ILE A 20 6.46 -2.08 1.89
C ILE A 20 7.70 -1.32 2.34
N GLN A 21 7.53 -0.28 3.15
CA GLN A 21 8.63 0.54 3.67
C GLN A 21 9.59 -0.30 4.53
N GLY A 22 9.06 -1.10 5.46
CA GLY A 22 9.87 -1.95 6.34
C GLY A 22 10.69 -3.00 5.57
N ARG A 23 10.05 -3.75 4.67
CA ARG A 23 10.71 -4.81 3.90
C ARG A 23 11.76 -4.24 2.96
N SER A 24 11.43 -3.18 2.22
CA SER A 24 12.40 -2.52 1.32
C SER A 24 13.56 -1.91 2.10
N SER A 25 13.30 -1.28 3.26
CA SER A 25 14.36 -0.75 4.13
C SER A 25 15.35 -1.85 4.53
N ARG A 26 14.83 -3.00 4.99
CA ARG A 26 15.66 -4.14 5.38
C ARG A 26 16.49 -4.67 4.22
N LEU A 27 15.86 -4.96 3.08
CA LEU A 27 16.53 -5.54 1.92
C LEU A 27 17.60 -4.60 1.36
N LEU A 28 17.30 -3.31 1.21
CA LEU A 28 18.25 -2.32 0.70
C LEU A 28 19.43 -2.11 1.65
N ARG A 29 19.20 -2.05 2.97
CA ARG A 29 20.29 -1.95 3.96
C ARG A 29 21.13 -3.23 4.08
N GLN A 30 20.63 -4.37 3.60
CA GLN A 30 21.38 -5.62 3.49
C GLN A 30 22.21 -5.66 2.19
N ALA A 31 21.61 -5.29 1.07
CA ALA A 31 22.27 -5.29 -0.24
C ALA A 31 23.33 -4.18 -0.38
N LEU A 32 23.08 -3.01 0.21
CA LEU A 32 23.88 -1.80 0.02
C LEU A 32 24.41 -1.31 1.38
N ARG A 33 25.59 -1.82 1.75
CA ARG A 33 26.21 -1.57 3.08
C ARG A 33 26.47 -0.09 3.38
N TRP A 34 26.59 0.74 2.35
CA TRP A 34 26.85 2.18 2.47
C TRP A 34 25.71 2.98 3.12
N TYR A 35 24.47 2.47 3.09
CA TYR A 35 23.33 3.15 3.71
C TYR A 35 23.29 3.03 5.24
N ARG A 36 23.88 1.97 5.81
CA ARG A 36 23.81 1.71 7.25
C ARG A 36 24.43 2.82 8.11
N PRO A 37 25.66 3.30 7.81
CA PRO A 37 26.29 4.35 8.63
C PRO A 37 25.75 5.75 8.37
N ARG A 38 25.12 6.00 7.21
CA ARG A 38 24.72 7.36 6.78
C ARG A 38 23.27 7.73 7.10
N LEU A 39 22.40 6.73 7.22
CA LEU A 39 20.97 6.94 7.43
C LEU A 39 20.50 6.07 8.60
N PRO A 40 19.92 6.65 9.67
CA PRO A 40 19.35 5.86 10.77
C PRO A 40 18.13 5.04 10.30
N SER A 41 17.34 5.55 9.35
CA SER A 41 16.27 4.82 8.66
C SER A 41 16.27 5.17 7.16
N LEU A 42 15.86 4.24 6.29
CA LEU A 42 15.74 4.52 4.84
C LEU A 42 14.45 5.26 4.48
N TRP A 43 13.38 5.06 5.25
CA TRP A 43 12.11 5.76 5.08
C TRP A 43 11.83 6.60 6.32
N THR A 44 11.14 7.71 6.11
CA THR A 44 10.51 8.46 7.20
C THR A 44 9.22 7.73 7.61
N HIS A 45 8.65 8.10 8.75
CA HIS A 45 7.38 7.56 9.22
C HIS A 45 6.18 7.98 8.34
N ARG A 46 6.36 8.99 7.48
CA ARG A 46 5.26 9.61 6.72
C ARG A 46 5.10 8.95 5.35
N SER A 47 3.86 8.89 4.91
CA SER A 47 3.48 8.49 3.55
C SER A 47 2.29 9.31 3.10
N PHE A 48 2.24 9.63 1.81
CA PHE A 48 1.04 10.15 1.17
C PHE A 48 0.27 9.00 0.53
N VAL A 49 -1.04 8.96 0.74
CA VAL A 49 -1.94 7.96 0.15
C VAL A 49 -3.11 8.69 -0.46
N CYS A 50 -3.41 8.36 -1.71
CA CYS A 50 -4.65 8.75 -2.38
C CYS A 50 -5.28 7.51 -3.01
N THR A 51 -6.61 7.51 -3.10
CA THR A 51 -7.32 6.56 -3.94
C THR A 51 -7.14 6.95 -5.40
N VAL A 52 -7.02 5.95 -6.26
CA VAL A 52 -6.98 6.12 -7.72
C VAL A 52 -7.99 5.17 -8.33
N GLY A 53 -8.68 5.62 -9.37
CA GLY A 53 -9.79 4.88 -9.96
C GLY A 53 -11.13 5.15 -9.27
N GLY A 54 -12.20 5.06 -10.06
CA GLY A 54 -13.58 5.12 -9.60
C GLY A 54 -14.34 3.91 -10.13
N VAL A 55 -15.42 3.53 -9.46
CA VAL A 55 -16.32 2.48 -9.93
C VAL A 55 -17.45 3.15 -10.71
N PRO A 56 -17.72 2.76 -11.96
CA PRO A 56 -18.89 3.22 -12.71
C PRO A 56 -20.18 3.00 -11.92
N LEU A 57 -21.11 3.95 -11.99
CA LEU A 57 -22.41 3.86 -11.29
C LEU A 57 -23.17 2.58 -11.65
N GLU A 58 -23.07 2.14 -12.90
CA GLU A 58 -23.67 0.90 -13.40
C GLU A 58 -23.21 -0.33 -12.60
N ILE A 59 -21.92 -0.43 -12.26
CA ILE A 59 -21.37 -1.53 -11.46
C ILE A 59 -21.91 -1.49 -10.03
N VAL A 60 -22.03 -0.28 -9.46
CA VAL A 60 -22.61 -0.09 -8.12
C VAL A 60 -24.09 -0.50 -8.10
N GLN A 61 -24.86 -0.10 -9.11
CA GLN A 61 -26.27 -0.48 -9.26
C GLN A 61 -26.44 -1.98 -9.43
N GLN A 62 -25.60 -2.62 -10.25
CA GLN A 62 -25.60 -4.08 -10.42
C GLN A 62 -25.29 -4.80 -9.10
N ALA A 63 -24.33 -4.31 -8.32
CA ALA A 63 -23.97 -4.91 -7.03
C ALA A 63 -25.12 -4.82 -6.00
N ILE A 64 -25.91 -3.74 -6.00
CA ILE A 64 -27.05 -3.55 -5.09
C ILE A 64 -28.26 -4.40 -5.53
N GLY A 65 -28.46 -4.55 -6.85
CA GLY A 65 -29.60 -5.28 -7.42
C GLY A 65 -29.48 -6.80 -7.37
N GLN A 66 -28.29 -7.35 -7.11
CA GLN A 66 -28.13 -8.79 -6.95
C GLN A 66 -28.46 -9.24 -5.53
N PRO A 67 -29.35 -10.23 -5.33
CA PRO A 67 -29.57 -10.79 -4.02
C PRO A 67 -28.26 -11.42 -3.53
N THR A 68 -27.80 -10.99 -2.35
CA THR A 68 -26.65 -11.60 -1.68
C THR A 68 -26.97 -13.08 -1.49
N HIS A 69 -26.19 -13.97 -2.10
CA HIS A 69 -26.26 -15.40 -1.78
C HIS A 69 -25.82 -15.57 -0.33
N VAL A 70 -26.81 -15.68 0.56
CA VAL A 70 -26.67 -16.14 1.95
C VAL A 70 -26.89 -17.64 2.00
#